data_AF-A0A9P5NB46-F1
#
_entry.id   AF-A0A9P5NB46-F1
#
_cell.length_a   1.000
_cell.length_b   1.000
_cell.length_c   1.000
_cell.angle_alpha   90.00
_cell.angle_beta   90.00
_cell.angle_gamma   90.00
#
_symmetry.space_group_name_H-M   'P 1'
#
loop_
_entity.id
_entity.type
_entity.pdbx_description
1 polymer ?
#
loop_
_entity_poly.entity_id
_entity_poly.type
_entity_poly.pdbx_seq_one_letter_code
_entity_poly.pdbx_strand_id
1 'polypeptide(L)'
;MSTTTTLPLGDAGASAAPNGISLLLLLFFLVFTFYIFNIVLDLANLTPPEIEYPANGSSCSTGGLACGHAAGNVLNFGDVDQAAEDHILAQGHVDLTIVHQPPCTLTINESSVIKVRAPCHISMGPLLRHVAQSYSPMRKNNSHVYVLDKKQWDMLGRFEVATAEDGRCSWIVKEGEPKLHILVVS
;
A
#
# COMPACT_ATOMS: atom_id res chain seq x y z
N MET A 1 81.96 26.68 48.38
CA MET A 1 82.65 26.52 47.08
C MET A 1 81.91 25.47 46.28
N SER A 2 81.55 25.86 45.05
CA SER A 2 81.11 25.04 43.90
C SER A 2 79.87 24.14 44.07
N THR A 3 78.78 24.52 43.41
CA THR A 3 77.81 23.55 42.87
C THR A 3 77.26 24.01 41.52
N THR A 4 77.15 23.01 40.66
CA THR A 4 77.02 22.98 39.21
C THR A 4 75.60 23.23 38.70
N THR A 5 75.50 23.83 37.51
CA THR A 5 74.31 24.02 36.68
C THR A 5 73.87 22.73 35.99
N THR A 6 72.58 22.38 36.03
CA THR A 6 71.88 21.61 34.97
C THR A 6 70.42 22.08 34.81
N LEU A 7 69.99 22.09 33.54
CA LEU A 7 68.71 22.60 32.98
C LEU A 7 67.54 21.57 33.11
N PRO A 8 66.28 21.98 32.84
CA PRO A 8 65.08 21.25 33.26
C PRO A 8 64.67 20.13 32.29
N LEU A 9 64.11 19.05 32.85
CA LEU A 9 63.44 17.98 32.12
C LEU A 9 61.94 18.30 32.10
N GLY A 10 61.42 18.65 30.93
CA GLY A 10 60.03 19.03 30.71
C GLY A 10 59.05 17.88 30.96
N ASP A 11 57.94 18.23 31.61
CA ASP A 11 56.88 17.38 32.12
C ASP A 11 56.14 16.52 31.08
N ALA A 12 55.70 15.38 31.58
CA ALA A 12 54.82 14.42 30.93
C ALA A 12 53.43 14.99 30.62
N GLY A 13 53.05 14.97 29.34
CA GLY A 13 51.67 15.14 28.89
C GLY A 13 51.15 13.84 28.29
N ALA A 14 50.63 12.94 29.13
CA ALA A 14 49.80 11.82 28.68
C ALA A 14 48.35 12.11 29.09
N SER A 15 47.54 12.56 28.14
CA SER A 15 46.11 12.80 28.35
C SER A 15 45.40 11.47 28.57
N ALA A 16 44.95 11.20 29.80
CA ALA A 16 44.03 10.12 30.07
C ALA A 16 42.65 10.49 29.50
N ALA A 17 42.23 9.81 28.43
CA ALA A 17 40.90 9.96 27.86
C ALA A 17 39.80 9.52 28.87
N PRO A 18 38.59 10.09 28.81
CA PRO A 18 37.55 9.87 29.81
C PRO A 18 36.89 8.50 29.63
N ASN A 19 37.35 7.51 30.41
CA ASN A 19 36.84 6.13 30.42
C ASN A 19 35.31 6.02 30.60
N GLY A 20 34.64 7.04 31.15
CA GLY A 20 33.19 7.06 31.37
C GLY A 20 32.35 7.19 30.09
N ILE A 21 32.82 7.93 29.08
CA ILE A 21 32.07 8.10 27.82
C ILE A 21 32.09 6.81 27.01
N SER A 22 33.23 6.12 27.01
CA SER A 22 33.37 4.81 26.36
C SER A 22 32.46 3.75 27.00
N LEU A 23 32.35 3.75 28.33
CA LEU A 23 31.47 2.84 29.06
C LEU A 23 29.98 3.09 28.77
N LEU A 24 29.56 4.36 28.70
CA LEU A 24 28.18 4.73 28.38
C LEU A 24 27.79 4.33 26.95
N LEU A 25 28.68 4.54 25.98
CA LEU A 25 28.45 4.13 24.60
C LEU A 25 28.36 2.60 24.48
N LEU A 26 29.21 1.87 25.22
CA LEU A 26 29.17 0.42 25.27
C LEU A 26 27.87 -0.09 25.90
N LEU A 27 27.43 0.49 27.02
CA LEU A 27 26.13 0.17 27.64
C LEU A 27 24.96 0.45 26.70
N PHE A 28 24.95 1.61 26.03
CA PHE A 28 23.93 1.96 25.06
C PHE A 28 23.86 0.95 23.92
N PHE A 29 25.02 0.57 23.36
CA PHE A 29 25.10 -0.41 22.28
C PHE A 29 24.58 -1.79 22.71
N LEU A 30 24.90 -2.24 23.93
CA LEU A 30 24.40 -3.51 24.47
C LEU A 30 22.88 -3.51 24.66
N VAL A 31 22.32 -2.45 25.23
CA VAL A 31 20.86 -2.33 25.43
C VAL A 31 20.14 -2.26 24.09
N PHE A 32 20.67 -1.49 23.13
CA PHE A 32 20.11 -1.39 21.79
C PHE A 32 20.11 -2.74 21.07
N THR A 33 21.24 -3.47 21.11
CA THR A 33 21.36 -4.79 20.48
C THR A 33 20.42 -5.80 21.12
N PHE A 34 20.29 -5.78 22.45
CA PHE A 34 19.35 -6.63 23.17
C PHE A 34 17.89 -6.31 22.77
N TYR A 35 17.53 -5.04 22.67
CA TYR A 35 16.19 -4.63 22.24
C TYR A 35 15.84 -5.13 20.82
N ILE A 36 16.75 -4.95 19.86
CA ILE A 36 16.56 -5.46 18.49
C ILE A 36 16.44 -6.99 18.48
N PHE A 37 17.27 -7.70 19.24
CA PHE A 37 17.19 -9.16 19.34
C PHE A 37 15.82 -9.63 19.87
N ASN A 38 15.27 -8.96 20.88
CA ASN A 38 13.94 -9.30 21.41
C ASN A 38 12.83 -9.07 20.38
N ILE A 39 12.88 -7.98 19.59
CA ILE A 39 11.91 -7.74 18.51
C ILE A 39 11.98 -8.85 17.45
N VAL A 40 13.19 -9.25 17.05
CA VAL A 40 13.38 -10.30 16.04
C VAL A 40 12.89 -11.66 16.55
N LEU A 41 13.12 -11.96 17.83
CA LEU A 41 12.63 -13.20 18.45
C LEU A 41 11.09 -13.23 18.55
N ASP A 42 10.48 -12.09 18.85
CA ASP A 42 9.01 -11.95 18.93
C ASP A 42 8.36 -12.14 17.55
N LEU A 43 9.00 -11.63 16.48
CA LEU A 43 8.56 -11.84 15.10
C LEU A 43 8.72 -13.29 14.64
N ALA A 44 9.76 -14.00 15.09
CA ALA A 44 10.02 -15.40 14.74
C ALA A 44 9.11 -16.40 15.48
N ASN A 45 8.50 -15.99 16.60
CA ASN A 45 7.55 -16.79 17.37
C ASN A 45 6.08 -16.61 16.93
N LEU A 46 5.83 -15.84 15.87
CA LEU A 46 4.52 -15.81 15.24
C LEU A 46 4.23 -17.20 14.66
N THR A 47 3.17 -17.83 15.14
CA THR A 47 2.65 -19.07 14.57
C THR A 47 2.39 -18.87 13.08
N PRO A 48 2.95 -19.72 12.20
CA PRO A 48 2.62 -19.67 10.78
C PRO A 48 1.10 -19.78 10.61
N PRO A 49 0.49 -19.06 9.66
CA PRO A 49 -0.91 -19.27 9.35
C PRO A 49 -1.09 -20.73 8.94
N GLU A 50 -1.99 -21.43 9.64
CA GLU A 50 -2.40 -22.80 9.32
C GLU A 50 -3.14 -22.77 7.99
N ILE A 51 -2.39 -22.91 6.90
CA ILE A 51 -2.95 -23.14 5.57
C ILE A 51 -2.91 -24.64 5.35
N GLU A 52 -4.06 -25.27 5.52
CA GLU A 52 -4.30 -26.66 5.17
C GLU A 52 -4.30 -26.77 3.63
N TYR A 53 -3.15 -27.11 3.04
CA TYR A 53 -3.08 -27.42 1.61
C TYR A 53 -3.55 -28.86 1.40
N PRO A 54 -4.58 -29.13 0.59
CA PRO A 54 -4.86 -30.50 0.18
C PRO A 54 -3.72 -30.99 -0.72
N ALA A 55 -3.04 -32.03 -0.26
CA ALA A 55 -2.08 -32.78 -1.06
C ALA A 55 -2.78 -33.45 -2.25
N ASN A 56 -2.44 -33.03 -3.46
CA ASN A 56 -2.64 -33.73 -4.74
C ASN A 56 -1.86 -32.91 -5.78
N GLY A 57 -0.95 -33.41 -6.60
CA GLY A 57 -0.44 -34.73 -6.87
C GLY A 57 0.54 -34.52 -8.05
N SER A 58 1.66 -35.23 -8.01
CA SER A 58 2.69 -35.22 -9.05
C SER A 58 2.14 -35.64 -10.42
N SER A 59 2.41 -34.86 -11.46
CA SER A 59 2.83 -35.38 -12.78
C SER A 59 3.24 -34.27 -13.74
N CYS A 60 4.53 -34.22 -14.04
CA CYS A 60 5.06 -33.54 -15.21
C CYS A 60 4.64 -34.30 -16.48
N SER A 61 4.06 -33.61 -17.47
CA SER A 61 4.28 -34.00 -18.87
C SER A 61 4.37 -32.77 -19.75
N THR A 62 5.59 -32.50 -20.18
CA THR A 62 5.97 -31.65 -21.30
C THR A 62 5.21 -32.05 -22.56
N GLY A 63 4.61 -31.10 -23.25
CA GLY A 63 4.10 -31.22 -24.63
C GLY A 63 2.95 -30.24 -24.88
N GLY A 64 2.90 -29.43 -25.92
CA GLY A 64 3.78 -29.16 -27.05
C GLY A 64 3.14 -27.97 -27.81
N LEU A 65 3.97 -27.24 -28.56
CA LEU A 65 3.57 -26.10 -29.39
C LEU A 65 2.65 -26.55 -30.54
N ALA A 66 1.34 -26.38 -30.43
CA ALA A 66 0.46 -26.37 -31.61
C ALA A 66 -0.83 -25.58 -31.34
N CYS A 67 -0.89 -24.40 -31.95
CA CYS A 67 -2.05 -23.50 -31.96
C CYS A 67 -3.26 -24.14 -32.67
N GLY A 68 -4.43 -24.08 -32.02
CA GLY A 68 -5.71 -24.45 -32.62
C GLY A 68 -6.81 -23.47 -32.21
N HIS A 69 -7.05 -22.45 -33.05
CA HIS A 69 -8.24 -21.60 -32.97
C HIS A 69 -9.46 -22.42 -33.45
N ALA A 70 -10.13 -23.12 -32.54
CA ALA A 70 -11.41 -23.77 -32.82
C ALA A 70 -12.53 -22.98 -32.13
N ALA A 71 -13.45 -22.43 -32.92
CA ALA A 71 -14.66 -21.78 -32.43
C ALA A 71 -15.52 -22.83 -31.70
N GLY A 72 -15.54 -22.76 -30.38
CA GLY A 72 -16.19 -23.75 -29.52
C GLY A 72 -15.52 -23.97 -28.16
N ASN A 73 -14.57 -23.13 -27.73
CA ASN A 73 -13.94 -23.25 -26.41
C ASN A 73 -14.97 -22.97 -25.32
N VAL A 74 -15.61 -24.03 -24.82
CA VAL A 74 -16.30 -24.02 -23.54
C VAL A 74 -15.22 -23.80 -22.49
N LEU A 75 -15.31 -22.68 -21.76
CA LEU A 75 -14.48 -22.37 -20.59
C LEU A 75 -14.43 -23.60 -19.68
N ASN A 76 -13.29 -24.29 -19.70
CA ASN A 76 -13.04 -25.43 -18.85
C ASN A 76 -12.47 -24.90 -17.53
N PHE A 77 -12.88 -25.48 -16.41
CA PHE A 77 -12.56 -24.98 -15.06
C PHE A 77 -11.04 -24.93 -14.75
N GLY A 78 -10.19 -25.51 -15.59
CA GLY A 78 -8.72 -25.47 -15.48
C GLY A 78 -8.02 -24.43 -16.36
N ASP A 79 -8.73 -23.67 -17.20
CA ASP A 79 -8.16 -22.53 -17.97
C ASP A 79 -8.19 -21.20 -17.16
N VAL A 80 -8.74 -21.24 -15.93
CA VAL A 80 -8.93 -20.06 -15.07
C VAL A 80 -7.66 -19.67 -14.31
N ASP A 81 -6.60 -20.47 -14.37
CA ASP A 81 -5.40 -20.23 -13.55
C ASP A 81 -4.35 -19.30 -14.20
N GLN A 82 -4.65 -18.64 -15.32
CA GLN A 82 -3.70 -17.71 -15.96
C GLN A 82 -4.27 -16.38 -16.50
N ALA A 83 -5.54 -16.05 -16.19
CA ALA A 83 -6.11 -14.74 -16.54
C ALA A 83 -6.67 -14.05 -15.29
N ALA A 84 -5.78 -13.28 -14.66
CA ALA A 84 -6.00 -12.46 -13.47
C ALA A 84 -6.22 -13.26 -12.18
N GLU A 85 -5.32 -13.04 -11.22
CA GLU A 85 -5.54 -13.32 -9.82
C GLU A 85 -6.80 -12.57 -9.35
N ASP A 86 -7.98 -13.16 -9.55
CA ASP A 86 -9.19 -12.82 -8.82
C ASP A 86 -9.01 -13.37 -7.40
N HIS A 87 -8.18 -12.68 -6.61
CA HIS A 87 -8.52 -12.56 -5.19
C HIS A 87 -9.96 -12.07 -5.16
N ILE A 88 -10.87 -12.86 -4.58
CA ILE A 88 -12.29 -12.48 -4.45
C ILE A 88 -12.33 -11.16 -3.68
N LEU A 89 -12.36 -10.05 -4.40
CA LEU A 89 -12.37 -8.72 -3.81
C LEU A 89 -13.73 -8.56 -3.13
N ALA A 90 -13.71 -8.20 -1.85
CA ALA A 90 -14.94 -7.87 -1.13
C ALA A 90 -15.73 -6.83 -1.93
N GLN A 91 -17.05 -6.99 -2.03
CA GLN A 91 -17.87 -5.98 -2.70
C GLN A 91 -18.07 -4.77 -1.79
N GLY A 92 -17.95 -3.59 -2.39
CA GLY A 92 -18.21 -2.32 -1.73
C GLY A 92 -19.14 -1.44 -2.56
N HIS A 93 -19.44 -0.28 -1.97
CA HIS A 93 -20.27 0.74 -2.59
C HIS A 93 -19.47 2.02 -2.86
N VAL A 94 -19.51 2.46 -4.12
CA VAL A 94 -19.00 3.76 -4.54
C VAL A 94 -20.17 4.73 -4.63
N ASP A 95 -20.13 5.74 -3.78
CA ASP A 95 -21.08 6.84 -3.78
C ASP A 95 -20.56 7.93 -4.72
N LEU A 96 -21.13 7.99 -5.92
CA LEU A 96 -20.77 8.94 -6.95
C LEU A 96 -21.65 10.18 -6.84
N THR A 97 -21.04 11.33 -6.59
CA THR A 97 -21.73 12.63 -6.56
C THR A 97 -21.30 13.44 -7.78
N ILE A 98 -22.26 13.97 -8.54
CA ILE A 98 -21.99 14.78 -9.74
C ILE A 98 -22.30 16.24 -9.42
N VAL A 99 -21.34 17.11 -9.66
CA VAL A 99 -21.46 18.55 -9.40
C VAL A 99 -20.90 19.37 -10.56
N HIS A 100 -21.30 20.65 -10.64
CA HIS A 100 -20.82 21.57 -11.69
C HIS A 100 -19.65 22.45 -11.24
N GLN A 101 -19.36 22.48 -9.94
CA GLN A 101 -18.29 23.30 -9.38
C GLN A 101 -17.43 22.44 -8.45
N PRO A 102 -16.12 22.72 -8.35
CA PRO A 102 -15.26 22.08 -7.37
C PRO A 102 -15.83 22.18 -5.95
N PRO A 103 -15.55 21.20 -5.08
CA PRO A 103 -16.10 21.20 -3.75
C PRO A 103 -15.50 22.34 -2.92
N CYS A 104 -16.30 23.38 -2.65
CA CYS A 104 -15.96 24.41 -1.66
C CYS A 104 -16.37 24.02 -0.24
N THR A 105 -17.16 22.96 -0.08
CA THR A 105 -17.72 22.54 1.21
C THR A 105 -17.85 21.02 1.26
N LEU A 106 -17.75 20.43 2.45
CA LEU A 106 -17.77 18.98 2.68
C LEU A 106 -19.18 18.36 2.68
N THR A 107 -20.23 19.15 2.42
CA THR A 107 -21.62 18.69 2.50
C THR A 107 -21.97 17.86 1.28
N ILE A 108 -21.95 16.54 1.43
CA ILE A 108 -22.49 15.59 0.45
C ILE A 108 -24.01 15.60 0.61
N ASN A 109 -24.73 16.02 -0.43
CA ASN A 109 -26.19 15.92 -0.44
C ASN A 109 -26.60 14.50 -0.83
N GLU A 110 -27.07 13.71 0.14
CA GLU A 110 -27.41 12.30 -0.04
C GLU A 110 -28.47 12.05 -1.13
N SER A 111 -29.31 13.04 -1.46
CA SER A 111 -30.30 12.92 -2.54
C SER A 111 -29.70 12.98 -3.95
N SER A 112 -28.42 13.33 -4.09
CA SER A 112 -27.72 13.50 -5.37
C SER A 112 -26.64 12.43 -5.62
N VAL A 113 -26.63 11.37 -4.79
CA VAL A 113 -25.63 10.32 -4.83
C VAL A 113 -26.11 9.14 -5.66
N ILE A 114 -25.32 8.77 -6.68
CA ILE A 114 -25.50 7.54 -7.44
C ILE A 114 -24.66 6.45 -6.77
N LYS A 115 -25.30 5.37 -6.35
CA LYS A 115 -24.61 4.23 -5.73
C LYS A 115 -24.18 3.25 -6.82
N VAL A 116 -22.88 3.05 -6.97
CA VAL A 116 -22.29 2.06 -7.88
C VAL A 116 -21.71 0.93 -7.05
N ARG A 117 -22.12 -0.31 -7.32
CA ARG A 117 -21.53 -1.49 -6.69
C ARG A 117 -20.24 -1.84 -7.42
N ALA A 118 -19.15 -1.95 -6.68
CA ALA A 118 -17.84 -2.21 -7.25
C ALA A 118 -17.02 -3.18 -6.37
N PRO A 119 -16.13 -3.99 -6.95
CA PRO A 119 -15.14 -4.72 -6.18
C PRO A 119 -14.21 -3.74 -5.45
N CYS A 120 -13.80 -4.09 -4.23
CA CYS A 120 -12.90 -3.27 -3.42
C CYS A 120 -11.46 -3.36 -3.93
N HIS A 121 -11.19 -2.71 -5.06
CA HIS A 121 -9.85 -2.60 -5.59
C HIS A 121 -8.94 -1.81 -4.63
N ILE A 122 -7.69 -2.25 -4.51
CA ILE A 122 -6.65 -1.54 -3.77
C ILE A 122 -6.17 -0.31 -4.57
N SER A 123 -6.29 -0.36 -5.91
CA SER A 123 -5.85 0.70 -6.82
C SER A 123 -7.02 1.38 -7.55
N MET A 124 -6.82 2.67 -7.86
CA MET A 124 -7.85 3.59 -8.32
C MET A 124 -8.18 3.43 -9.81
N GLY A 125 -7.21 3.05 -10.64
CA GLY A 125 -7.37 2.90 -12.07
C GLY A 125 -8.43 1.85 -12.44
N PRO A 126 -8.31 0.59 -11.99
CA PRO A 126 -9.34 -0.43 -12.20
C PRO A 126 -10.72 0.00 -11.67
N LEU A 127 -10.75 0.62 -10.48
CA LEU A 127 -11.99 1.09 -9.88
C LEU A 127 -12.68 2.16 -10.73
N LEU A 128 -11.93 3.19 -11.16
CA LEU A 128 -12.46 4.27 -11.99
C LEU A 128 -12.93 3.76 -13.35
N ARG A 129 -12.24 2.77 -13.94
CA ARG A 129 -12.71 2.12 -15.17
C ARG A 129 -14.03 1.40 -14.96
N HIS A 130 -14.19 0.67 -13.86
CA HIS A 130 -15.45 0.00 -13.50
C HIS A 130 -16.58 1.02 -13.27
N VAL A 131 -16.31 2.10 -12.53
CA VAL A 131 -17.28 3.18 -12.31
C VAL A 131 -17.65 3.87 -13.62
N ALA A 132 -16.70 4.09 -14.53
CA ALA A 132 -16.95 4.69 -15.84
C ALA A 132 -17.77 3.80 -16.79
N GLN A 133 -17.72 2.47 -16.62
CA GLN A 133 -18.62 1.56 -17.32
C GLN A 133 -20.06 1.77 -16.85
N SER A 134 -20.25 2.02 -15.55
CA SER A 134 -21.57 2.30 -14.97
C SER A 134 -22.07 3.71 -15.26
N TYR A 135 -21.17 4.70 -15.27
CA TYR A 135 -21.46 6.11 -15.53
C TYR A 135 -20.56 6.65 -16.66
N SER A 136 -21.06 6.49 -17.89
CA SER A 136 -20.33 6.85 -19.12
C SER A 136 -19.88 8.31 -19.26
N PRO A 137 -20.58 9.34 -18.72
CA PRO A 137 -20.17 10.73 -18.89
C PRO A 137 -18.81 11.05 -18.26
N MET A 138 -18.41 10.36 -17.19
CA MET A 138 -17.12 10.57 -16.53
C MET A 138 -15.94 10.34 -17.49
N ARG A 139 -16.04 9.29 -18.32
CA ARG A 139 -15.04 8.99 -19.36
C ARG A 139 -15.19 9.91 -20.56
N LYS A 140 -16.42 10.16 -21.02
CA LYS A 140 -16.68 10.95 -22.24
C LYS A 140 -16.21 12.40 -22.11
N ASN A 141 -16.41 13.01 -20.95
CA ASN A 141 -16.08 14.42 -20.72
C ASN A 141 -14.68 14.61 -20.13
N ASN A 142 -13.94 13.52 -19.87
CA ASN A 142 -12.67 13.53 -19.14
C ASN A 142 -12.76 14.40 -17.86
N SER A 143 -13.82 14.16 -17.07
CA SER A 143 -14.22 15.02 -15.95
C SER A 143 -13.16 15.02 -14.84
N HIS A 144 -13.16 16.06 -14.00
CA HIS A 144 -12.28 16.09 -12.83
C HIS A 144 -12.85 15.18 -11.74
N VAL A 145 -11.97 14.36 -11.18
CA VAL A 145 -12.29 13.35 -10.18
C VAL A 145 -11.67 13.75 -8.84
N TYR A 146 -12.50 13.72 -7.81
CA TYR A 146 -12.10 13.91 -6.43
C TYR A 146 -12.52 12.70 -5.61
N VAL A 147 -11.72 12.36 -4.61
CA VAL A 147 -12.03 11.28 -3.67
C VAL A 147 -12.07 11.87 -2.26
N LEU A 148 -13.03 11.40 -1.46
CA LEU A 148 -13.11 11.80 -0.07
C LEU A 148 -12.17 10.93 0.78
N ASP A 149 -11.04 11.49 1.20
CA ASP A 149 -10.16 10.86 2.21
C ASP A 149 -10.22 11.64 3.53
N LYS A 150 -10.36 10.94 4.65
CA LYS A 150 -10.31 11.53 6.02
C LYS A 150 -11.12 12.83 6.20
N LYS A 151 -12.28 12.94 5.55
CA LYS A 151 -13.16 14.14 5.55
C LYS A 151 -12.59 15.35 4.79
N GLN A 152 -11.71 15.13 3.81
CA GLN A 152 -11.22 16.14 2.87
C GLN A 152 -11.34 15.60 1.44
N TRP A 153 -11.51 16.51 0.48
CA TRP A 153 -11.59 16.15 -0.93
C TRP A 153 -10.19 16.23 -1.54
N ASP A 154 -9.66 15.08 -1.93
CA ASP A 154 -8.40 14.97 -2.64
C ASP A 154 -8.66 14.98 -4.14
N MET A 155 -8.02 15.90 -4.85
CA MET A 155 -8.11 16.00 -6.30
C MET A 155 -7.17 14.98 -6.95
N LEU A 156 -7.73 14.02 -7.67
CA LEU A 156 -6.96 13.06 -8.46
C LEU A 156 -6.63 13.57 -9.87
N GLY A 157 -7.23 14.70 -10.26
CA GLY A 157 -7.08 15.28 -11.59
C GLY A 157 -8.19 14.87 -12.54
N ARG A 158 -7.90 14.88 -13.84
CA ARG A 158 -8.86 14.45 -14.87
C ARG A 158 -8.96 12.93 -14.91
N PHE A 159 -10.10 12.40 -15.33
CA PHE A 159 -10.36 10.96 -15.38
C PHE A 159 -9.23 10.14 -16.02
N GLU A 160 -8.69 10.58 -17.16
CA GLU A 160 -7.59 9.88 -17.85
C GLU A 160 -6.30 9.85 -17.01
N VAL A 161 -5.96 10.96 -16.36
CA VAL A 161 -4.78 11.08 -15.49
C VAL A 161 -4.97 10.22 -14.25
N ALA A 162 -6.09 10.37 -13.57
CA ALA A 162 -6.43 9.59 -12.38
C ALA A 162 -6.45 8.08 -12.64
N THR A 163 -6.85 7.67 -13.85
CA THR A 163 -6.87 6.25 -14.26
C THR A 163 -5.48 5.72 -14.61
N ALA A 164 -4.57 6.58 -15.08
CA ALA A 164 -3.22 6.22 -15.49
C ALA A 164 -2.22 6.22 -14.34
N GLU A 165 -2.34 7.17 -13.40
CA GLU A 165 -1.50 7.25 -12.21
C GLU A 165 -1.76 6.09 -11.24
N ASP A 166 -2.97 5.51 -11.30
CA ASP A 166 -3.37 4.32 -10.53
C ASP A 166 -3.05 4.42 -9.04
N GLY A 167 -3.40 5.56 -8.44
CA GLY A 167 -3.21 5.82 -7.02
C GLY A 167 -3.91 4.79 -6.11
N ARG A 168 -3.59 4.80 -4.82
CA ARG A 168 -4.19 3.88 -3.85
C ARG A 168 -5.63 4.28 -3.50
N CYS A 169 -6.53 3.31 -3.42
CA CYS A 169 -7.88 3.47 -2.88
C CYS A 169 -7.90 3.27 -1.36
N SER A 170 -8.46 4.23 -0.63
CA SER A 170 -8.81 4.08 0.79
C SER A 170 -10.31 3.87 0.94
N TRP A 171 -10.73 2.61 1.07
CA TRP A 171 -12.12 2.28 1.38
C TRP A 171 -12.42 2.55 2.85
N ILE A 172 -13.51 3.27 3.12
CA ILE A 172 -13.97 3.56 4.47
C ILE A 172 -15.07 2.56 4.81
N VAL A 173 -14.85 1.73 5.82
CA VAL A 173 -15.91 0.82 6.30
C VAL A 173 -16.91 1.63 7.12
N LYS A 174 -18.16 1.69 6.66
CA LYS A 174 -19.29 2.27 7.40
C LYS A 174 -20.37 1.20 7.51
N GLU A 175 -20.93 1.02 8.71
CA GLU A 175 -22.01 0.05 8.96
C GLU A 175 -21.65 -1.40 8.56
N GLY A 176 -20.36 -1.73 8.54
CA GLY A 176 -19.87 -3.06 8.14
C GLY A 176 -19.63 -3.22 6.63
N GLU A 177 -19.96 -2.22 5.81
CA GLU A 177 -19.75 -2.26 4.37
C GLU A 177 -18.62 -1.31 3.92
N PRO A 178 -17.70 -1.76 3.06
CA PRO A 178 -16.70 -0.89 2.47
C PRO A 178 -17.34 0.15 1.55
N LYS A 179 -17.02 1.42 1.80
CA LYS A 179 -17.61 2.56 1.09
C LYS A 179 -16.55 3.55 0.64
N LEU A 180 -16.67 4.02 -0.60
CA LEU A 180 -15.83 5.07 -1.17
C LEU A 180 -16.73 6.19 -1.71
N HIS A 181 -16.38 7.46 -1.47
CA HIS A 181 -17.11 8.57 -2.07
C HIS A 181 -16.25 9.22 -3.14
N ILE A 182 -16.80 9.30 -4.35
CA ILE A 182 -16.17 9.92 -5.50
C ILE A 182 -17.03 11.09 -5.91
N LEU A 183 -16.40 12.24 -6.12
CA LEU A 183 -17.04 13.43 -6.64
C LEU A 183 -16.51 13.68 -8.05
N VAL A 184 -17.44 13.86 -8.99
CA VAL A 184 -17.14 14.15 -10.39
C VAL A 184 -17.63 15.55 -10.72
N VAL A 185 -16.72 16.38 -11.22
CA VAL A 185 -17.02 17.74 -11.67
C VAL A 185 -17.09 17.76 -13.20
N SER A 186 -18.28 18.03 -13.74
CA SER A 186 -18.54 18.10 -15.19
C SER A 186 -19.22 19.38 -15.64
#